data_AF-A0A8T7BR78-F1
#
_entry.id   AF-A0A8T7BR78-F1
#
_cell.length_a   1.000
_cell.length_b   1.000
_cell.length_c   1.000
_cell.angle_alpha   90.00
_cell.angle_beta   90.00
_cell.angle_gamma   90.00
#
_symmetry.space_group_name_H-M   'P 1'
#
loop_
_entity.id
_entity.type
_entity.pdbx_description
1 polymer ?
#
loop_
_entity_poly.entity_id
_entity_poly.type
_entity_poly.pdbx_seq_one_letter_code
_entity_poly.pdbx_strand_id
1 'polypeptide(L)' 'MELARSMDLLPTLCVVYTIEGENYEMGEALSARVEAAMESMVKMILKEIKAFSDSGVMHA' A
#
# COMPACT_ATOMS: atom_id res chain seq x y z
N MET A 1 13.77 -1.41 -8.06
CA MET A 1 14.05 -0.65 -6.82
C MET A 1 15.51 -0.23 -6.69
N GLU A 2 16.48 -1.01 -7.21
CA GLU A 2 17.91 -0.71 -7.04
C GLU A 2 18.39 0.62 -7.64
N LEU A 3 17.78 1.11 -8.72
CA LEU A 3 18.15 2.41 -9.31
C LEU A 3 17.85 3.60 -8.37
N ALA A 4 16.64 3.67 -7.79
CA ALA A 4 16.27 4.74 -6.86
C ALA A 4 17.13 4.71 -5.58
N ARG A 5 17.51 3.51 -5.13
CA ARG A 5 18.46 3.31 -4.03
C ARG A 5 19.86 3.84 -4.38
N SER A 6 20.35 3.52 -5.58
CA SER A 6 21.68 3.96 -6.03
C SER A 6 21.81 5.47 -6.21
N MET A 7 20.68 6.17 -6.35
CA MET A 7 20.61 7.63 -6.51
C MET A 7 20.22 8.34 -5.20
N ASP A 8 20.07 7.61 -4.10
CA ASP A 8 19.60 8.13 -2.80
C ASP A 8 18.24 8.87 -2.89
N LEU A 9 17.37 8.41 -3.79
CA LEU A 9 16.04 8.97 -4.04
C LEU A 9 14.91 8.20 -3.36
N LEU A 10 15.25 7.27 -2.46
CA LEU A 10 14.23 6.53 -1.73
C LEU A 10 13.65 7.41 -0.62
N PRO A 11 12.31 7.39 -0.43
CA PRO A 11 11.71 8.07 0.70
C PRO A 11 12.18 7.45 2.01
N THR A 12 12.22 8.25 3.07
CA THR A 12 12.55 7.81 4.44
C THR A 12 11.68 6.65 4.92
N LEU A 13 10.46 6.54 4.39
CA LEU A 13 9.53 5.45 4.68
C LEU A 13 8.84 4.98 3.40
N CYS A 14 8.86 3.67 3.16
CA CYS A 14 8.10 2.99 2.12
C CYS A 14 7.39 1.79 2.75
N VAL A 15 6.06 1.79 2.73
CA VAL A 15 5.22 0.70 3.27
C VAL A 15 4.53 0.02 2.10
N VAL A 16 4.58 -1.31 2.07
CA VAL A 16 3.96 -2.14 1.03
C VAL A 16 2.82 -2.92 1.66
N TYR A 17 1.64 -2.83 1.05
CA TYR A 17 0.46 -3.59 1.43
C TYR A 17 0.12 -4.58 0.32
N THR A 18 -0.26 -5.79 0.70
CA THR A 18 -0.51 -6.88 -0.25
C THR A 18 -1.79 -7.62 0.09
N ILE A 19 -2.61 -7.90 -0.91
CA ILE A 19 -3.78 -8.78 -0.82
C ILE A 19 -3.48 -10.01 -1.67
N GLU A 20 -3.55 -11.19 -1.05
CA GLU A 20 -3.35 -12.45 -1.76
C GLU A 20 -4.54 -12.73 -2.70
N GLY A 21 -4.23 -12.95 -3.98
CA GLY A 21 -5.22 -13.33 -4.99
C GLY A 21 -5.85 -14.68 -4.67
N GLU A 22 -7.09 -14.88 -5.11
CA GLU A 22 -7.76 -16.18 -4.98
C GLU A 22 -7.61 -17.05 -6.22
N ASN A 23 -7.61 -16.43 -7.40
CA ASN A 23 -7.21 -17.03 -8.65
C ASN A 23 -6.35 -16.02 -9.45
N TYR A 24 -5.65 -16.54 -10.44
CA TYR A 24 -4.75 -15.77 -11.30
C TYR A 24 -5.05 -16.01 -12.79
N GLU A 25 -6.25 -16.50 -13.10
CA GLU A 25 -6.66 -16.79 -14.49
C GLU A 25 -6.86 -15.49 -15.27
N MET A 26 -6.44 -15.51 -16.53
CA MET A 26 -6.44 -14.30 -17.35
C MET A 26 -7.88 -13.88 -17.70
N GLY A 27 -8.19 -12.62 -17.44
CA GLY A 27 -9.50 -12.03 -17.76
C GLY A 27 -10.55 -12.20 -16.67
N GLU A 28 -10.22 -12.86 -15.55
CA GLU A 28 -11.11 -12.89 -14.40
C GLU A 28 -11.10 -11.57 -13.64
N ALA A 29 -12.28 -11.20 -13.12
CA ALA A 29 -12.44 -10.06 -12.23
C ALA A 29 -11.92 -10.40 -10.81
N LEU A 30 -11.86 -9.40 -9.94
CA LEU A 30 -11.55 -9.63 -8.53
C LEU A 30 -12.58 -10.57 -7.91
N SER A 31 -12.13 -11.53 -7.11
CA SER A 31 -13.06 -12.34 -6.33
C SER A 31 -13.69 -11.49 -5.22
N ALA A 32 -14.88 -11.88 -4.75
CA ALA A 32 -15.55 -11.20 -3.64
C ALA A 32 -14.67 -11.11 -2.38
N ARG A 33 -13.81 -12.12 -2.15
CA ARG A 33 -12.86 -12.13 -1.04
C ARG A 33 -11.79 -11.05 -1.21
N VAL A 34 -11.25 -10.90 -2.42
CA VAL A 34 -10.23 -9.88 -2.73
C VAL A 34 -10.84 -8.48 -2.70
N GLU A 35 -12.09 -8.31 -3.16
CA GLU A 35 -12.82 -7.04 -3.07
C GLU A 35 -13.04 -6.60 -1.62
N ALA A 36 -13.53 -7.49 -0.75
CA ALA A 36 -13.66 -7.21 0.68
C ALA A 36 -12.29 -6.96 1.36
N ALA A 37 -11.29 -7.72 0.91
CA ALA A 37 -9.85 -7.50 1.07
C ALA A 37 -9.46 -6.01 0.95
N MET A 38 -9.75 -5.51 -0.24
CA MET A 38 -9.41 -4.17 -0.69
C MET A 38 -10.09 -3.09 0.14
N GLU A 39 -11.38 -3.21 0.40
CA GLU A 39 -12.10 -2.24 1.24
C GLU A 39 -11.51 -2.11 2.65
N SER A 40 -11.16 -3.25 3.25
CA SER A 40 -10.55 -3.29 4.58
C SER A 40 -9.16 -2.66 4.59
N MET A 41 -8.37 -2.95 3.55
CA MET A 41 -7.03 -2.39 3.38
C MET A 41 -7.06 -0.87 3.17
N VAL A 42 -8.00 -0.35 2.37
CA VAL A 42 -8.16 1.11 2.17
C VAL A 42 -8.44 1.81 3.50
N LYS A 43 -9.33 1.25 4.33
CA LYS A 43 -9.65 1.82 5.66
C LYS A 43 -8.42 1.84 6.57
N MET A 44 -7.58 0.81 6.52
CA MET A 44 -6.33 0.73 7.28
C MET A 44 -5.33 1.79 6.81
N ILE A 45 -5.08 1.89 5.50
CA ILE A 45 -4.15 2.86 4.90
C ILE A 45 -4.55 4.29 5.25
N LEU A 46 -5.84 4.63 5.16
CA LEU A 46 -6.32 5.97 5.52
C LEU A 46 -6.10 6.30 7.00
N LYS A 47 -6.28 5.31 7.89
CA LYS A 47 -6.00 5.47 9.32
C LYS A 47 -4.51 5.68 9.58
N GLU A 48 -3.65 4.95 8.88
CA GLU A 48 -2.20 5.09 9.00
C GLU A 48 -1.74 6.45 8.48
N ILE A 49 -2.17 6.88 7.29
CA ILE A 49 -1.85 8.21 6.74
C ILE A 49 -2.26 9.31 7.73
N LYS A 50 -3.46 9.19 8.32
CA LYS A 50 -3.91 10.14 9.34
C LYS A 50 -2.99 10.14 10.57
N ALA A 51 -2.63 8.97 11.08
CA ALA A 51 -1.71 8.86 12.22
C ALA A 51 -0.32 9.45 11.89
N PHE A 52 0.19 9.22 10.68
CA PHE A 52 1.45 9.79 10.20
C PHE A 52 1.38 11.32 10.09
N SER A 53 0.29 11.85 9.51
CA SER A 53 0.06 13.30 9.43
C SER A 53 -0.02 13.93 10.82
N ASP A 54 -0.75 13.30 11.74
CA ASP A 54 -0.95 13.81 13.11
C ASP A 54 0.35 13.72 13.94
N SER A 55 1.28 12.83 13.58
CA SER A 55 2.60 12.67 14.25
C SER A 55 3.69 13.67 13.82
N GLY A 56 3.37 14.62 12.92
CA GLY A 56 4.27 15.74 12.58
C GLY A 56 5.42 15.43 11.62
N VAL A 57 5.38 14.29 10.91
CA VAL A 57 6.47 13.84 10.02
C VAL A 57 6.44 14.50 8.63
N MET A 58 5.54 15.47 8.39
CA MET A 58 5.41 16.18 7.10
C MET A 58 6.28 17.45 6.96
N HIS A 59 7.42 17.52 7.66
CA HIS A 59 8.41 18.58 7.42
C HIS A 59 9.79 17.96 7.17
N ALA A 60 10.08 17.72 5.89
CA ALA A 60 11.42 17.72 5.30
C ALA A 60 11.29 18.05 3.81
#